data_AF-C3XHE4-F1
#
_entry.id   AF-C3XHE4-F1
#
_cell.length_a   1.000
_cell.length_b   1.000
_cell.length_c   1.000
_cell.angle_alpha   90.00
_cell.angle_beta   90.00
_cell.angle_gamma   90.00
#
_symmetry.space_group_name_H-M   'P 1'
#
loop_
_entity.id
_entity.type
_entity.pdbx_description
1 polymer ?
#
loop_
_entity_poly.entity_id
_entity_poly.type
_entity_poly.pdbx_seq_one_letter_code
_entity_poly.pdbx_strand_id
1 'polypeptide(L)'
;MQHISIDERSKNIESALESWDFDKAYSLYKENITQDSSELKMDFCVFLHDIGKLDELLQFIKADSKNNSDALQCPQFWDNAKLNWGGVEGIALTQTHIEADTATLYENFQLKQKVNPNFLLNRFIADDALTADVAFYIMQNYMKDIDNKIIQNYFLKNTLQYFYEADTAKQQDFFTPAIPSSFIIFLKLINEEKSNGAAQCYKECIEHYRNILLQQCKDLSHLIPQITAKSHTEYKRFAICLYGILRGDYKATLEDIITNLAIPLNADVFLFTWDTYQVWPGLCGWGNWVLRMLDPALYEVVPFEVSYRSHFPKLFPNVFQKINSEYNVALDINDIKDLQSKYPCLKTYEIINQEQTQYEGKELGGGYHLYYGIHRAIELMRQHEISHNITYDFIFTLRSDGDIQYKEGNREQILQDLQTCKFNEIFDALTDDGNNNITIYGPRDVMLALGSLYNFIKALQVETYKDIRYNNHNMSFLYLTMCGVVKNKTALIDQQYGLGNKSQKGMLFPDIQQELLLDIETLQQTYAVNSIKLQSFIEAFEILKKVYPNTHLNKDLITQKINHMDPIREIGLQKAGYSWYVSEEESRYIPPQDLKPLFKVIKFMGKYFPNAKVRRQARRFTDFFNFLYKKVYGKHL
;
A
#
# COMPACT_ATOMS: atom_id res chain seq x y z
N MET A 1 15.95 -31.37 40.43
CA MET A 1 15.86 -31.31 38.96
C MET A 1 14.54 -31.91 38.55
N GLN A 2 13.55 -31.08 38.24
CA GLN A 2 12.24 -31.53 37.78
C GLN A 2 12.35 -32.02 36.34
N HIS A 3 11.78 -33.19 36.04
CA HIS A 3 11.62 -33.71 34.70
C HIS A 3 10.59 -32.85 33.95
N ILE A 4 11.08 -31.83 33.26
CA ILE A 4 10.31 -31.06 32.27
C ILE A 4 10.16 -31.93 31.02
N SER A 5 8.92 -32.15 30.57
CA SER A 5 8.59 -32.98 29.40
C SER A 5 9.04 -32.31 28.10
N ILE A 6 9.18 -33.08 27.01
CA ILE A 6 9.57 -32.56 25.68
C ILE A 6 8.59 -31.47 25.20
N ASP A 7 7.30 -31.62 25.51
CA ASP A 7 6.22 -30.68 25.17
C ASP A 7 6.36 -29.31 25.87
N GLU A 8 6.87 -29.27 27.09
CA GLU A 8 7.07 -28.03 27.84
C GLU A 8 8.32 -27.25 27.36
N ARG A 9 9.29 -27.94 26.76
CA ARG A 9 10.51 -27.31 26.21
C ARG A 9 10.27 -26.65 24.86
N SER A 10 9.54 -27.34 23.97
CA SER A 10 9.13 -26.76 22.68
C SER A 10 8.31 -25.48 22.90
N LYS A 11 7.41 -25.48 23.89
CA LYS A 11 6.64 -24.27 24.28
C LYS A 11 7.51 -23.11 24.75
N ASN A 12 8.61 -23.36 25.46
CA ASN A 12 9.52 -22.29 25.90
C ASN A 12 10.30 -21.67 24.73
N ILE A 13 10.71 -22.49 23.75
CA ILE A 13 11.36 -22.02 22.52
C ILE A 13 10.37 -21.24 21.67
N GLU A 14 9.18 -21.77 21.44
CA GLU A 14 8.10 -21.10 20.71
C GLU A 14 7.76 -19.75 21.37
N SER A 15 7.61 -19.71 22.69
CA SER A 15 7.36 -18.47 23.42
C SER A 15 8.49 -17.44 23.25
N ALA A 16 9.76 -17.89 23.24
CA ALA A 16 10.89 -17.00 22.97
C ALA A 16 10.82 -16.44 21.54
N LEU A 17 10.54 -17.29 20.54
CA LEU A 17 10.37 -16.88 19.14
C LEU A 17 9.18 -15.93 18.95
N GLU A 18 8.04 -16.16 19.61
CA GLU A 18 6.87 -15.27 19.61
C GLU A 18 7.17 -13.90 20.23
N SER A 19 8.05 -13.86 21.24
CA SER A 19 8.55 -12.63 21.85
C SER A 19 9.70 -11.96 21.07
N TRP A 20 10.08 -12.54 19.92
CA TRP A 20 11.26 -12.15 19.13
C TRP A 20 12.57 -12.18 19.92
N ASP A 21 12.67 -12.98 20.99
CA ASP A 21 13.87 -13.14 21.80
C ASP A 21 14.75 -14.28 21.25
N PHE A 22 15.43 -13.99 20.14
CA PHE A 22 16.23 -14.97 19.40
C PHE A 22 17.45 -15.48 20.19
N ASP A 23 18.04 -14.66 21.07
CA ASP A 23 19.16 -15.08 21.92
C ASP A 23 18.71 -16.06 23.01
N LYS A 24 17.53 -15.82 23.59
CA LYS A 24 16.90 -16.78 24.49
C LYS A 24 16.53 -18.07 23.77
N ALA A 25 15.91 -17.98 22.58
CA ALA A 25 15.60 -19.16 21.78
C ALA A 25 16.87 -19.97 21.47
N TYR A 26 17.95 -19.30 21.05
CA TYR A 26 19.26 -19.91 20.82
C TYR A 26 19.80 -20.64 22.06
N SER A 27 19.77 -19.98 23.22
CA SER A 27 20.25 -20.55 24.49
C SER A 27 19.42 -21.77 24.89
N LEU A 28 18.09 -21.69 24.77
CA LEU A 28 17.19 -22.80 25.02
C LEU A 28 17.46 -23.99 24.08
N TYR A 29 17.70 -23.75 22.79
CA TYR A 29 18.09 -24.84 21.89
C TYR A 29 19.40 -25.51 22.36
N LYS A 30 20.45 -24.72 22.63
CA LYS A 30 21.76 -25.24 23.08
C LYS A 30 21.67 -26.07 24.35
N GLU A 31 20.89 -25.63 25.33
CA GLU A 31 20.71 -26.33 26.61
C GLU A 31 19.98 -27.68 26.45
N ASN A 32 19.11 -27.80 25.44
CA ASN A 32 18.23 -28.95 25.29
C ASN A 32 18.70 -29.97 24.22
N ILE A 33 19.65 -29.61 23.35
CA ILE A 33 20.09 -30.43 22.21
C ILE A 33 20.93 -31.67 22.59
N THR A 34 21.43 -31.73 23.83
CA THR A 34 22.36 -32.79 24.29
C THR A 34 21.70 -34.13 24.64
N GLN A 35 20.39 -34.31 24.40
CA GLN A 35 19.61 -35.47 24.88
C GLN A 35 19.05 -36.39 23.78
N ASP A 36 19.78 -36.64 22.69
CA ASP A 36 19.46 -37.64 21.65
C ASP A 36 18.11 -37.45 20.89
N SER A 37 17.49 -36.26 20.93
CA SER A 37 16.33 -35.95 20.08
C SER A 37 16.79 -35.49 18.69
N SER A 38 16.69 -36.38 17.69
CA SER A 38 16.94 -36.07 16.28
C SER A 38 16.09 -34.92 15.75
N GLU A 39 14.85 -34.80 16.24
CA GLU A 39 13.92 -33.73 15.85
C GLU A 39 14.41 -32.36 16.33
N LEU A 40 14.75 -32.24 17.62
CA LEU A 40 15.23 -30.98 18.19
C LEU A 40 16.59 -30.56 17.59
N LYS A 41 17.46 -31.53 17.27
CA LYS A 41 18.71 -31.27 16.56
C LYS A 41 18.46 -30.68 15.18
N MET A 42 17.49 -31.23 14.44
CA MET A 42 17.14 -30.72 13.12
C MET A 42 16.49 -29.34 13.19
N ASP A 43 15.59 -29.12 14.15
CA ASP A 43 14.94 -27.82 14.34
C ASP A 43 15.95 -26.74 14.74
N PHE A 44 16.99 -27.08 15.53
CA PHE A 44 18.09 -26.16 15.79
C PHE A 44 18.89 -25.83 14.53
N CYS A 45 19.13 -26.81 13.63
CA CYS A 45 19.79 -26.54 12.35
C CYS A 45 18.96 -25.57 11.48
N VAL A 46 17.64 -25.76 11.41
CA VAL A 46 16.72 -24.84 10.73
C VAL A 46 16.78 -23.46 11.37
N PHE A 47 16.71 -23.38 12.69
CA PHE A 47 16.81 -22.13 13.41
C PHE A 47 18.12 -21.39 13.12
N LEU A 48 19.28 -22.05 13.21
CA LEU A 48 20.59 -21.45 12.90
C LEU A 48 20.68 -20.96 11.45
N HIS A 49 20.12 -21.72 10.51
CA HIS A 49 20.02 -21.28 9.12
C HIS A 49 19.15 -20.02 9.01
N ASP A 50 17.98 -20.03 9.62
CA ASP A 50 17.00 -18.96 9.49
C ASP A 50 17.49 -17.65 10.10
N ILE A 51 18.24 -17.70 11.22
CA ILE A 51 18.88 -16.51 11.81
C ILE A 51 20.25 -16.18 11.19
N GLY A 52 20.67 -16.92 10.16
CA GLY A 52 21.90 -16.63 9.43
C GLY A 52 23.19 -16.93 10.19
N LYS A 53 23.20 -17.85 11.15
CA LYS A 53 24.42 -18.32 11.85
C LYS A 53 25.05 -19.51 11.10
N LEU A 54 25.42 -19.29 9.84
CA LEU A 54 25.86 -20.36 8.93
C LEU A 54 27.18 -21.01 9.35
N ASP A 55 28.13 -20.23 9.89
CA ASP A 55 29.39 -20.75 10.43
C ASP A 55 29.15 -21.78 11.53
N GLU A 56 28.28 -21.44 12.46
CA GLU A 56 27.94 -22.29 13.60
C GLU A 56 27.14 -23.52 13.15
N LEU A 57 26.22 -23.35 12.21
CA LEU A 57 25.50 -24.46 11.59
C LEU A 57 26.47 -25.48 10.97
N LEU A 58 27.46 -25.03 10.20
CA LEU A 58 28.46 -25.92 9.63
C LEU A 58 29.32 -26.61 10.69
N GLN A 59 29.73 -25.88 11.74
CA GLN A 59 30.47 -26.48 12.85
C GLN A 59 29.65 -27.54 13.58
N PHE A 60 28.36 -27.27 13.82
CA PHE A 60 27.44 -28.19 14.46
C PHE A 60 27.25 -29.48 13.65
N ILE A 61 27.08 -29.35 12.33
CA ILE A 61 27.00 -30.48 11.40
C ILE A 61 28.28 -31.31 11.42
N LYS A 62 29.45 -30.65 11.33
CA LYS A 62 30.77 -31.32 11.31
C LYS A 62 31.02 -32.09 12.61
N ALA A 63 30.61 -31.56 13.75
CA ALA A 63 30.79 -32.20 15.06
C ALA A 63 29.96 -33.50 15.22
N ASP A 64 28.78 -33.57 14.61
CA ASP A 64 27.92 -34.77 14.69
C ASP A 64 28.24 -35.80 13.58
N SER A 65 28.85 -35.36 12.46
CA SER A 65 29.35 -36.26 11.42
C SER A 65 30.56 -37.08 11.90
N LYS A 66 30.35 -38.35 12.24
CA LYS A 66 31.36 -39.24 12.86
C LYS A 66 32.59 -39.62 11.99
N ASN A 67 32.86 -38.97 10.86
CA ASN A 67 33.94 -39.35 9.94
C ASN A 67 34.91 -38.20 9.63
N ASN A 68 36.20 -38.43 9.91
CA ASN A 68 37.36 -37.58 9.58
C ASN A 68 37.71 -37.55 8.07
N SER A 69 36.76 -37.78 7.16
CA SER A 69 37.01 -37.66 5.72
C SER A 69 36.60 -36.28 5.23
N ASP A 70 37.42 -35.63 4.41
CA ASP A 70 37.20 -34.30 3.80
C ASP A 70 35.88 -34.15 3.00
N ALA A 71 35.10 -35.22 2.84
CA ALA A 71 33.77 -35.20 2.26
C ALA A 71 32.71 -34.99 3.36
N LEU A 72 32.16 -33.77 3.45
CA LEU A 72 31.02 -33.45 4.32
C LEU A 72 29.83 -34.40 4.04
N GLN A 73 29.50 -35.24 5.02
CA GLN A 73 28.28 -36.07 5.01
C GLN A 73 27.27 -35.49 5.99
N CYS A 74 26.01 -35.39 5.57
CA CYS A 74 24.91 -34.96 6.43
C CYS A 74 24.75 -35.90 7.64
N PRO A 75 24.50 -35.39 8.86
CA PRO A 75 24.24 -36.20 10.05
C PRO A 75 23.03 -37.13 9.87
N GLN A 76 22.90 -38.18 10.69
CA GLN A 76 21.79 -39.14 10.55
C GLN A 76 20.40 -38.52 10.80
N PHE A 77 20.32 -37.47 11.61
CA PHE A 77 19.07 -36.75 11.87
C PHE A 77 18.72 -35.72 10.78
N TRP A 78 19.58 -35.54 9.78
CA TRP A 78 19.48 -34.47 8.81
C TRP A 78 18.32 -34.67 7.83
N ASP A 79 17.51 -33.63 7.68
CA ASP A 79 16.44 -33.57 6.69
C ASP A 79 16.70 -32.47 5.65
N ASN A 80 17.06 -32.87 4.43
CA ASN A 80 17.30 -31.94 3.32
C ASN A 80 16.05 -31.14 2.92
N ALA A 81 14.85 -31.68 3.16
CA ALA A 81 13.61 -31.00 2.80
C ALA A 81 13.35 -29.78 3.68
N LYS A 82 13.74 -29.83 4.97
CA LYS A 82 13.54 -28.73 5.93
C LYS A 82 14.42 -27.51 5.63
N LEU A 83 15.64 -27.69 5.12
CA LEU A 83 16.56 -26.58 4.81
C LEU A 83 16.58 -26.18 3.33
N ASN A 84 16.03 -27.00 2.44
CA ASN A 84 16.05 -26.78 0.98
C ASN A 84 17.46 -26.54 0.39
N TRP A 85 18.50 -27.10 1.02
CA TRP A 85 19.90 -26.98 0.60
C TRP A 85 20.26 -27.87 -0.61
N GLY A 86 19.38 -28.79 -1.04
CA GLY A 86 19.71 -29.71 -2.13
C GLY A 86 20.81 -30.72 -1.79
N GLY A 87 21.09 -30.95 -0.50
CA GLY A 87 22.13 -31.87 -0.04
C GLY A 87 23.54 -31.26 -0.02
N VAL A 88 24.52 -32.03 -0.51
CA VAL A 88 25.96 -31.69 -0.45
C VAL A 88 26.29 -30.41 -1.24
N GLU A 89 25.57 -30.12 -2.32
CA GLU A 89 25.76 -28.90 -3.12
C GLU A 89 25.45 -27.62 -2.32
N GLY A 90 24.42 -27.64 -1.47
CA GLY A 90 24.09 -26.49 -0.61
C GLY A 90 25.06 -26.29 0.54
N ILE A 91 25.64 -27.37 1.07
CA ILE A 91 26.72 -27.30 2.06
C ILE A 91 27.96 -26.64 1.45
N ALA A 92 28.36 -27.09 0.25
CA ALA A 92 29.50 -26.51 -0.47
C ALA A 92 29.28 -25.02 -0.81
N LEU A 93 28.08 -24.67 -1.28
CA LEU A 93 27.71 -23.28 -1.54
C LEU A 93 27.75 -22.42 -0.27
N THR A 94 27.27 -22.96 0.86
CA THR A 94 27.32 -22.26 2.16
C THR A 94 28.75 -22.02 2.63
N GLN A 95 29.63 -23.02 2.45
CA GLN A 95 31.06 -22.89 2.72
C GLN A 95 31.70 -21.78 1.85
N THR A 96 31.36 -21.70 0.56
CA THR A 96 31.79 -20.59 -0.31
C THR A 96 31.28 -19.24 0.17
N HIS A 97 30.02 -19.14 0.62
CA HIS A 97 29.48 -17.90 1.14
C HIS A 97 30.19 -17.45 2.43
N ILE A 98 30.54 -18.38 3.31
CA ILE A 98 31.27 -18.10 4.55
C ILE A 98 32.66 -17.51 4.27
N GLU A 99 33.33 -18.01 3.23
CA GLU A 99 34.68 -17.58 2.84
C GLU A 99 34.68 -16.27 2.04
N ALA A 100 33.53 -15.83 1.53
CA ALA A 100 33.39 -14.61 0.73
C ALA A 100 33.36 -13.34 1.61
N ASP A 101 33.92 -12.25 1.08
CA ASP A 101 33.76 -10.93 1.69
C ASP A 101 32.33 -10.38 1.50
N THR A 102 31.97 -9.40 2.32
CA THR A 102 30.61 -8.84 2.37
C THR A 102 30.19 -8.17 1.05
N ALA A 103 31.11 -7.55 0.31
CA ALA A 103 30.80 -6.93 -0.98
C ALA A 103 30.50 -7.99 -2.04
N THR A 104 31.31 -9.05 -2.11
CA THR A 104 31.07 -10.21 -2.98
C THR A 104 29.74 -10.89 -2.66
N LEU A 105 29.41 -11.07 -1.38
CA LEU A 105 28.12 -11.62 -0.97
C LEU A 105 26.94 -10.75 -1.40
N TYR A 106 27.08 -9.44 -1.25
CA TYR A 106 26.05 -8.49 -1.66
C TYR A 106 25.84 -8.49 -3.18
N GLU A 107 26.91 -8.51 -3.97
CA GLU A 107 26.83 -8.64 -5.44
C GLU A 107 26.11 -9.94 -5.84
N ASN A 108 26.49 -11.07 -5.23
CA ASN A 108 25.83 -12.35 -5.48
C ASN A 108 24.33 -12.32 -5.10
N PHE A 109 23.99 -11.66 -3.99
CA PHE A 109 22.60 -11.45 -3.57
C PHE A 109 21.83 -10.60 -4.59
N GLN A 110 22.40 -9.50 -5.07
CA GLN A 110 21.80 -8.67 -6.13
C GLN A 110 21.60 -9.43 -7.44
N LEU A 111 22.49 -10.38 -7.75
CA LEU A 111 22.37 -11.31 -8.88
C LEU A 111 21.37 -12.47 -8.63
N LYS A 112 20.58 -12.40 -7.55
CA LYS A 112 19.56 -13.39 -7.15
C LYS A 112 20.14 -14.79 -6.94
N GLN A 113 21.39 -14.88 -6.52
CA GLN A 113 21.97 -16.16 -6.07
C GLN A 113 21.39 -16.54 -4.69
N LYS A 114 21.49 -17.82 -4.32
CA LYS A 114 20.91 -18.38 -3.08
C LYS A 114 21.70 -17.98 -1.82
N VAL A 115 21.86 -16.68 -1.57
CA VAL A 115 22.48 -16.14 -0.35
C VAL A 115 21.40 -15.99 0.72
N ASN A 116 21.67 -16.51 1.92
CA ASN A 116 20.75 -16.32 3.05
C ASN A 116 20.79 -14.84 3.49
N PRO A 117 19.65 -14.15 3.54
CA PRO A 117 19.63 -12.71 3.80
C PRO A 117 20.02 -12.35 5.23
N ASN A 118 19.74 -13.20 6.22
CA ASN A 118 20.13 -12.95 7.60
C ASN A 118 21.62 -13.19 7.82
N PHE A 119 22.22 -14.11 7.06
CA PHE A 119 23.68 -14.23 7.02
C PHE A 119 24.31 -12.95 6.47
N LEU A 120 23.79 -12.44 5.36
CA LEU A 120 24.23 -11.18 4.77
C LEU A 120 24.06 -10.00 5.73
N LEU A 121 22.90 -9.89 6.40
CA LEU A 121 22.64 -8.88 7.43
C LEU A 121 23.68 -8.97 8.55
N ASN A 122 23.90 -10.16 9.11
CA ASN A 122 24.87 -10.37 10.20
C ASN A 122 26.29 -9.95 9.77
N ARG A 123 26.69 -10.20 8.51
CA ARG A 123 27.99 -9.75 7.98
C ARG A 123 28.07 -8.23 7.88
N PHE A 124 27.05 -7.56 7.36
CA PHE A 124 27.01 -6.10 7.31
C PHE A 124 27.03 -5.45 8.70
N ILE A 125 26.33 -6.02 9.68
CA ILE A 125 26.34 -5.55 11.07
C ILE A 125 27.74 -5.75 11.68
N ALA A 126 28.34 -6.93 11.52
CA ALA A 126 29.66 -7.24 12.07
C ALA A 126 30.76 -6.34 11.50
N ASP A 127 30.63 -5.93 10.24
CA ASP A 127 31.57 -5.02 9.57
C ASP A 127 31.25 -3.52 9.80
N ASP A 128 30.22 -3.18 10.60
CA ASP A 128 29.66 -1.82 10.78
C ASP A 128 29.34 -1.08 9.45
N ALA A 129 28.97 -1.87 8.43
CA ALA A 129 28.81 -1.44 7.05
C ALA A 129 27.35 -1.40 6.58
N LEU A 130 26.39 -1.77 7.43
CA LEU A 130 24.97 -1.73 7.08
C LEU A 130 24.51 -0.27 6.91
N THR A 131 24.01 0.06 5.71
CA THR A 131 23.37 1.34 5.39
C THR A 131 21.86 1.16 5.22
N ALA A 132 21.10 2.25 5.33
CA ALA A 132 19.65 2.23 5.16
C ALA A 132 19.25 1.68 3.78
N ASP A 133 19.92 2.11 2.71
CA ASP A 133 19.66 1.66 1.34
C ASP A 133 19.87 0.15 1.18
N VAL A 134 20.93 -0.41 1.78
CA VAL A 134 21.20 -1.85 1.76
C VAL A 134 20.12 -2.61 2.51
N ALA A 135 19.75 -2.15 3.71
CA ALA A 135 18.69 -2.77 4.51
C ALA A 135 17.35 -2.78 3.76
N PHE A 136 16.95 -1.63 3.19
CA PHE A 136 15.72 -1.54 2.42
C PHE A 136 15.76 -2.34 1.12
N TYR A 137 16.92 -2.43 0.46
CA TYR A 137 17.08 -3.27 -0.72
C TYR A 137 16.84 -4.75 -0.39
N ILE A 138 17.47 -5.27 0.67
CA ILE A 138 17.27 -6.66 1.13
C ILE A 138 15.79 -6.89 1.49
N MET A 139 15.18 -5.93 2.21
CA MET A 139 13.79 -6.04 2.60
C MET A 139 12.84 -6.12 1.39
N GLN A 140 12.96 -5.17 0.45
CA GLN A 140 12.03 -5.04 -0.68
C GLN A 140 12.17 -6.17 -1.71
N ASN A 141 13.39 -6.69 -1.91
CA ASN A 141 13.65 -7.72 -2.93
C ASN A 141 13.56 -9.15 -2.40
N TYR A 142 13.44 -9.35 -1.08
CA TYR A 142 13.45 -10.68 -0.49
C TYR A 142 12.49 -10.85 0.68
N MET A 143 12.51 -9.94 1.67
CA MET A 143 11.71 -10.12 2.89
C MET A 143 10.23 -9.93 2.70
N LYS A 144 9.79 -9.11 1.74
CA LYS A 144 8.36 -8.82 1.54
C LYS A 144 7.56 -10.07 1.16
N ASP A 145 8.18 -11.01 0.45
CA ASP A 145 7.51 -12.18 -0.12
C ASP A 145 7.94 -13.50 0.56
N ILE A 146 8.63 -13.42 1.70
CA ILE A 146 9.11 -14.62 2.41
C ILE A 146 8.03 -15.18 3.35
N ASP A 147 7.72 -16.47 3.19
CA ASP A 147 6.77 -17.17 4.06
C ASP A 147 7.37 -17.52 5.44
N ASN A 148 8.70 -17.64 5.53
CA ASN A 148 9.37 -17.98 6.78
C ASN A 148 9.43 -16.79 7.74
N LYS A 149 8.58 -16.83 8.77
CA LYS A 149 8.46 -15.80 9.79
C LYS A 149 9.70 -15.64 10.68
N ILE A 150 10.48 -16.69 10.94
CA ILE A 150 11.71 -16.56 11.74
C ILE A 150 12.73 -15.72 10.97
N ILE A 151 12.90 -15.99 9.67
CA ILE A 151 13.82 -15.22 8.82
C ILE A 151 13.40 -13.74 8.80
N GLN A 152 12.12 -13.46 8.52
CA GLN A 152 11.58 -12.10 8.45
C GLN A 152 11.71 -11.36 9.80
N ASN A 153 11.31 -12.00 10.89
CA ASN A 153 11.27 -11.36 12.22
C ASN A 153 12.67 -11.11 12.77
N TYR A 154 13.61 -12.03 12.53
CA TYR A 154 15.01 -11.83 12.88
C TYR A 154 15.61 -10.67 12.08
N PHE A 155 15.34 -10.60 10.78
CA PHE A 155 15.81 -9.50 9.93
C PHE A 155 15.34 -8.14 10.45
N LEU A 156 14.02 -8.01 10.69
CA LEU A 156 13.40 -6.75 11.14
C LEU A 156 13.95 -6.33 12.50
N LYS A 157 14.01 -7.24 13.48
CA LYS A 157 14.50 -6.92 14.83
C LYS A 157 15.97 -6.48 14.82
N ASN A 158 16.86 -7.25 14.18
CA ASN A 158 18.29 -6.96 14.23
C ASN A 158 18.66 -5.72 13.41
N THR A 159 17.98 -5.49 12.28
CA THR A 159 18.14 -4.24 11.52
C THR A 159 17.81 -3.03 12.40
N LEU A 160 16.68 -3.09 13.12
CA LEU A 160 16.25 -1.99 13.98
C LEU A 160 17.22 -1.76 15.15
N GLN A 161 17.66 -2.83 15.81
CA GLN A 161 18.64 -2.75 16.91
C GLN A 161 19.95 -2.10 16.46
N TYR A 162 20.47 -2.51 15.30
CA TYR A 162 21.68 -1.89 14.73
C TYR A 162 21.51 -0.39 14.53
N PHE A 163 20.40 0.06 13.94
CA PHE A 163 20.18 1.49 13.70
C PHE A 163 19.90 2.28 14.99
N TYR A 164 19.34 1.68 16.04
CA TYR A 164 19.22 2.35 17.34
C TYR A 164 20.56 2.68 17.99
N GLU A 165 21.55 1.81 17.80
CA GLU A 165 22.89 1.96 18.39
C GLU A 165 23.85 2.74 17.49
N ALA A 166 23.46 2.97 16.23
CA ALA A 166 24.24 3.71 15.26
C ALA A 166 24.36 5.21 15.61
N ASP A 167 25.29 5.91 14.95
CA ASP A 167 25.39 7.36 15.07
C ASP A 167 24.15 8.10 14.54
N THR A 168 24.02 9.38 14.89
CA THR A 168 22.87 10.21 14.53
C THR A 168 22.64 10.32 13.02
N ALA A 169 23.69 10.29 12.20
CA ALA A 169 23.53 10.37 10.75
C ALA A 169 22.96 9.07 10.19
N LYS A 170 23.50 7.91 10.59
CA LYS A 170 22.95 6.58 10.23
C LYS A 170 21.50 6.40 10.72
N GLN A 171 21.20 6.86 11.94
CA GLN A 171 19.82 6.88 12.47
C GLN A 171 18.89 7.69 11.56
N GLN A 172 19.28 8.94 11.28
CA GLN A 172 18.50 9.85 10.45
C GLN A 172 18.24 9.27 9.05
N ASP A 173 19.25 8.65 8.43
CA ASP A 173 19.14 8.02 7.11
C ASP A 173 18.17 6.84 7.10
N PHE A 174 18.12 6.04 8.18
CA PHE A 174 17.21 4.89 8.28
C PHE A 174 15.78 5.28 8.63
N PHE A 175 15.58 6.12 9.65
CA PHE A 175 14.24 6.48 10.14
C PHE A 175 13.56 7.53 9.26
N THR A 176 14.32 8.41 8.61
CA THR A 176 13.80 9.41 7.67
C THR A 176 14.52 9.33 6.32
N PRO A 177 14.36 8.22 5.59
CA PRO A 177 15.07 8.02 4.34
C PRO A 177 14.57 8.98 3.27
N ALA A 178 15.38 9.20 2.24
CA ALA A 178 15.00 9.96 1.06
C ALA A 178 13.74 9.41 0.36
N ILE A 179 13.49 8.09 0.48
CA ILE A 179 12.29 7.41 0.02
C ILE A 179 11.48 6.91 1.24
N PRO A 180 10.55 7.73 1.79
CA PRO A 180 9.85 7.41 3.04
C PRO A 180 9.06 6.10 3.01
N SER A 181 8.54 5.70 1.85
CA SER A 181 7.80 4.44 1.70
C SER A 181 8.62 3.22 2.11
N SER A 182 9.95 3.27 1.99
CA SER A 182 10.82 2.16 2.41
C SER A 182 10.72 1.91 3.92
N PHE A 183 10.76 2.97 4.74
CA PHE A 183 10.61 2.85 6.19
C PHE A 183 9.17 2.52 6.59
N ILE A 184 8.18 3.05 5.87
CA ILE A 184 6.77 2.71 6.12
C ILE A 184 6.49 1.23 5.85
N ILE A 185 7.02 0.67 4.76
CA ILE A 185 6.93 -0.77 4.47
C ILE A 185 7.60 -1.57 5.59
N PHE A 186 8.77 -1.14 6.06
CA PHE A 186 9.46 -1.78 7.19
C PHE A 186 8.59 -1.82 8.45
N LEU A 187 7.97 -0.69 8.82
CA LEU A 187 7.03 -0.61 9.94
C LEU A 187 5.77 -1.47 9.73
N LYS A 188 5.23 -1.49 8.51
CA LYS A 188 4.07 -2.27 8.13
C LYS A 188 4.31 -3.76 8.33
N LEU A 189 5.46 -4.28 7.89
CA LEU A 189 5.85 -5.68 8.09
C LEU A 189 5.88 -6.04 9.58
N ILE A 190 6.42 -5.18 10.45
CA ILE A 190 6.39 -5.40 11.91
C ILE A 190 4.94 -5.43 12.42
N ASN A 191 4.09 -4.49 12.00
CA ASN A 191 2.70 -4.41 12.47
C ASN A 191 1.84 -5.63 12.05
N GLU A 192 2.15 -6.26 10.91
CA GLU A 192 1.39 -7.38 10.34
C GLU A 192 1.66 -8.73 11.03
N GLU A 193 2.78 -8.89 11.72
CA GLU A 193 3.20 -10.14 12.37
C GLU A 193 2.35 -10.56 13.58
N LYS A 194 1.56 -9.64 14.16
CA LYS A 194 0.58 -9.89 15.24
C LYS A 194 1.11 -10.70 16.45
N SER A 195 2.43 -10.75 16.67
CA SER A 195 3.05 -11.40 17.84
C SER A 195 3.33 -10.40 18.97
N ASN A 196 3.61 -10.90 20.18
CA ASN A 196 4.00 -10.06 21.31
C ASN A 196 5.33 -9.33 21.06
N GLY A 197 6.30 -10.02 20.44
CA GLY A 197 7.58 -9.43 20.06
C GLY A 197 7.42 -8.32 19.03
N ALA A 198 6.60 -8.55 18.00
CA ALA A 198 6.29 -7.56 16.98
C ALA A 198 5.61 -6.32 17.58
N ALA A 199 4.64 -6.51 18.49
CA ALA A 199 3.93 -5.41 19.15
C ALA A 199 4.88 -4.54 19.99
N GLN A 200 5.81 -5.15 20.72
CA GLN A 200 6.82 -4.44 21.50
C GLN A 200 7.80 -3.70 20.58
N CYS A 201 8.32 -4.39 19.56
CA CYS A 201 9.24 -3.82 18.57
C CYS A 201 8.63 -2.63 17.83
N TYR A 202 7.38 -2.73 17.38
CA TYR A 202 6.66 -1.64 16.74
C TYR A 202 6.54 -0.42 17.66
N LYS A 203 6.19 -0.64 18.93
CA LYS A 203 6.03 0.42 19.93
C LYS A 203 7.34 1.16 20.18
N GLU A 204 8.45 0.43 20.33
CA GLU A 204 9.78 1.03 20.49
C GLU A 204 10.18 1.81 19.23
N CYS A 205 9.90 1.25 18.04
CA CYS A 205 10.21 1.87 16.75
C CYS A 205 9.45 3.18 16.56
N ILE A 206 8.13 3.18 16.79
CA ILE A 206 7.30 4.36 16.60
C ILE A 206 7.64 5.46 17.62
N GLU A 207 8.00 5.10 18.85
CA GLU A 207 8.43 6.07 19.87
C GLU A 207 9.77 6.72 19.52
N HIS A 208 10.75 5.92 19.09
CA HIS A 208 12.03 6.44 18.63
C HIS A 208 11.85 7.34 17.40
N TYR A 209 11.07 6.87 16.42
CA TYR A 209 10.79 7.62 15.21
C TYR A 209 10.11 8.96 15.49
N ARG A 210 9.11 8.96 16.38
CA ARG A 210 8.44 10.16 16.86
C ARG A 210 9.42 11.17 17.44
N ASN A 211 10.39 10.74 18.24
CA ASN A 211 11.38 11.64 18.82
C ASN A 211 12.26 12.30 17.75
N ILE A 212 12.67 11.54 16.72
CA ILE A 212 13.40 12.07 15.56
C ILE A 212 12.55 13.14 14.85
N LEU A 213 11.28 12.83 14.54
CA LEU A 213 10.38 13.77 13.85
C LEU A 213 10.14 15.05 14.66
N LEU A 214 9.91 14.94 15.97
CA LEU A 214 9.74 16.08 16.86
C LEU A 214 11.00 16.96 16.92
N GLN A 215 12.18 16.36 16.85
CA GLN A 215 13.44 17.10 16.81
C GLN A 215 13.61 17.85 15.48
N GLN A 216 13.22 17.24 14.35
CA GLN A 216 13.22 17.88 13.03
C GLN A 216 12.22 19.05 12.95
N CYS A 217 11.10 18.95 13.69
CA CYS A 217 10.01 19.93 13.70
C CYS A 217 9.95 20.76 14.99
N LYS A 218 11.09 20.94 15.69
CA LYS A 218 11.12 21.58 17.02
C LYS A 218 10.48 22.96 17.04
N ASP A 219 10.70 23.77 16.00
CA ASP A 219 10.16 25.12 15.87
C ASP A 219 8.62 25.15 15.68
N LEU A 220 8.05 24.02 15.25
CA LEU A 220 6.61 23.83 15.04
C LEU A 220 5.94 23.04 16.16
N SER A 221 6.64 22.75 17.25
CA SER A 221 6.13 21.97 18.39
C SER A 221 4.80 22.51 18.98
N HIS A 222 4.58 23.82 18.92
CA HIS A 222 3.33 24.47 19.35
C HIS A 222 2.11 24.13 18.48
N LEU A 223 2.31 23.58 17.27
CA LEU A 223 1.27 23.09 16.36
C LEU A 223 1.09 21.57 16.39
N ILE A 224 1.85 20.87 17.23
CA ILE A 224 1.83 19.42 17.36
C ILE A 224 1.15 19.06 18.69
N PRO A 225 -0.16 18.79 18.70
CA PRO A 225 -0.87 18.45 19.93
C PRO A 225 -0.34 17.14 20.50
N GLN A 226 -0.18 17.10 21.82
CA GLN A 226 0.23 15.90 22.53
C GLN A 226 -1.01 15.12 22.94
N ILE A 227 -1.20 13.94 22.35
CA ILE A 227 -2.29 13.02 22.73
C ILE A 227 -1.95 12.43 24.10
N THR A 228 -2.58 12.96 25.15
CA THR A 228 -2.31 12.63 26.56
C THR A 228 -3.51 11.98 27.25
N ALA A 229 -4.51 11.55 26.47
CA ALA A 229 -5.81 11.12 26.98
C ALA A 229 -5.75 9.88 27.88
N LYS A 230 -6.74 9.79 28.77
CA LYS A 230 -6.94 8.68 29.72
C LYS A 230 -7.54 7.47 29.00
N SER A 231 -7.38 6.30 29.61
CA SER A 231 -8.12 5.09 29.23
C SER A 231 -9.63 5.39 29.15
N HIS A 232 -10.23 5.20 27.97
CA HIS A 232 -11.68 5.17 27.84
C HIS A 232 -12.20 3.84 28.37
N THR A 233 -13.38 3.84 28.97
CA THR A 233 -14.08 2.59 29.36
C THR A 233 -15.04 2.13 28.28
N GLU A 234 -15.67 3.07 27.54
CA GLU A 234 -16.63 2.81 26.47
C GLU A 234 -16.88 4.11 25.67
N TYR A 235 -16.91 4.03 24.34
CA TYR A 235 -17.32 5.11 23.45
C TYR A 235 -18.84 5.14 23.30
N LYS A 236 -19.47 6.29 23.56
CA LYS A 236 -20.94 6.43 23.57
C LYS A 236 -21.45 7.48 22.58
N ARG A 237 -20.65 8.50 22.30
CA ARG A 237 -21.02 9.62 21.44
C ARG A 237 -20.13 9.64 20.22
N PHE A 238 -20.76 9.39 19.08
CA PHE A 238 -20.09 9.34 17.78
C PHE A 238 -20.42 10.58 16.96
N ALA A 239 -19.41 11.12 16.28
CA ALA A 239 -19.59 12.16 15.27
C ALA A 239 -19.09 11.66 13.91
N ILE A 240 -19.79 12.03 12.84
CA ILE A 240 -19.39 11.77 11.46
C ILE A 240 -19.19 13.12 10.77
N CYS A 241 -17.95 13.42 10.45
CA CYS A 241 -17.51 14.64 9.78
C CYS A 241 -17.34 14.33 8.28
N LEU A 242 -18.28 14.80 7.46
CA LEU A 242 -18.27 14.65 6.01
C LEU A 242 -17.56 15.85 5.38
N TYR A 243 -16.67 15.58 4.42
CA TYR A 243 -15.91 16.62 3.74
C TYR A 243 -15.74 16.37 2.24
N GLY A 244 -15.48 17.45 1.51
CA GLY A 244 -15.10 17.41 0.10
C GLY A 244 -16.25 17.80 -0.84
N ILE A 245 -15.97 17.72 -2.14
CA ILE A 245 -16.94 18.07 -3.18
C ILE A 245 -17.98 16.97 -3.35
N LEU A 246 -19.25 17.38 -3.46
CA LEU A 246 -20.34 16.48 -3.82
C LEU A 246 -20.23 16.07 -5.30
N ARG A 247 -20.60 14.83 -5.63
CA ARG A 247 -20.45 14.26 -6.98
C ARG A 247 -21.65 13.45 -7.42
N GLY A 248 -22.02 13.56 -8.69
CA GLY A 248 -23.09 12.76 -9.31
C GLY A 248 -24.34 12.65 -8.44
N ASP A 249 -24.73 11.43 -8.06
CA ASP A 249 -25.85 11.20 -7.12
C ASP A 249 -25.36 11.28 -5.66
N TYR A 250 -24.96 12.49 -5.29
CA TYR A 250 -24.48 12.78 -3.95
C TYR A 250 -25.59 12.62 -2.90
N LYS A 251 -26.87 12.82 -3.27
CA LYS A 251 -28.00 12.67 -2.34
C LYS A 251 -28.12 11.23 -1.86
N ALA A 252 -28.09 10.28 -2.81
CA ALA A 252 -28.14 8.86 -2.46
C ALA A 252 -26.89 8.42 -1.70
N THR A 253 -25.74 9.01 -1.97
CA THR A 253 -24.48 8.76 -1.23
C THR A 253 -24.56 9.27 0.21
N LEU A 254 -25.03 10.50 0.44
CA LEU A 254 -25.21 11.04 1.79
C LEU A 254 -26.27 10.26 2.58
N GLU A 255 -27.37 9.86 1.92
CA GLU A 255 -28.41 9.02 2.51
C GLU A 255 -27.85 7.63 2.90
N ASP A 256 -26.97 7.05 2.08
CA ASP A 256 -26.28 5.80 2.40
C ASP A 256 -25.44 5.93 3.66
N ILE A 257 -24.61 6.98 3.77
CA ILE A 257 -23.78 7.22 4.96
C ILE A 257 -24.67 7.37 6.21
N ILE A 258 -25.76 8.13 6.11
CA ILE A 258 -26.67 8.34 7.24
C ILE A 258 -27.33 7.01 7.65
N THR A 259 -27.88 6.28 6.69
CA THR A 259 -28.69 5.08 6.97
C THR A 259 -27.85 3.86 7.36
N ASN A 260 -26.68 3.70 6.74
CA ASN A 260 -25.82 2.53 6.95
C ASN A 260 -24.74 2.74 8.00
N LEU A 261 -24.46 3.97 8.44
CA LEU A 261 -23.47 4.26 9.47
C LEU A 261 -24.01 5.14 10.61
N ALA A 262 -24.55 6.33 10.31
CA ALA A 262 -24.92 7.28 11.35
C ALA A 262 -26.04 6.76 12.27
N ILE A 263 -27.13 6.24 11.69
CA ILE A 263 -28.26 5.69 12.43
C ILE A 263 -27.84 4.48 13.30
N PRO A 264 -27.14 3.45 12.77
CA PRO A 264 -26.64 2.34 13.59
C PRO A 264 -25.75 2.74 14.76
N LEU A 265 -24.95 3.81 14.61
CA LEU A 265 -24.08 4.33 15.66
C LEU A 265 -24.76 5.31 16.61
N ASN A 266 -26.00 5.73 16.31
CA ASN A 266 -26.61 6.91 16.93
C ASN A 266 -25.66 8.13 16.90
N ALA A 267 -25.03 8.34 15.74
CA ALA A 267 -24.04 9.38 15.53
C ALA A 267 -24.67 10.67 14.99
N ASP A 268 -24.06 11.80 15.36
CA ASP A 268 -24.36 13.09 14.75
C ASP A 268 -23.51 13.31 13.50
N VAL A 269 -24.10 13.91 12.46
CA VAL A 269 -23.46 14.15 11.17
C VAL A 269 -23.25 15.65 10.94
N PHE A 270 -22.06 15.98 10.45
CA PHE A 270 -21.59 17.33 10.14
C PHE A 270 -21.10 17.36 8.70
N LEU A 271 -21.67 18.21 7.86
CA LEU A 271 -21.32 18.27 6.44
C LEU A 271 -20.56 19.56 6.10
N PHE A 272 -19.32 19.44 5.67
CA PHE A 272 -18.60 20.50 4.98
C PHE A 272 -18.56 20.22 3.47
N THR A 273 -18.98 21.17 2.65
CA THR A 273 -18.91 21.06 1.17
C THR A 273 -18.73 22.43 0.51
N TRP A 274 -18.50 22.39 -0.80
CA TRP A 274 -18.49 23.57 -1.67
C TRP A 274 -19.90 23.94 -2.16
N ASP A 275 -20.05 25.16 -2.64
CA ASP A 275 -21.27 25.71 -3.25
C ASP A 275 -21.54 25.18 -4.67
N THR A 276 -20.70 24.28 -5.16
CA THR A 276 -20.87 23.55 -6.40
C THR A 276 -20.73 22.05 -6.17
N TYR A 277 -21.33 21.25 -7.05
CA TYR A 277 -21.11 19.81 -7.11
C TYR A 277 -20.67 19.39 -8.52
N GLN A 278 -19.88 18.32 -8.58
CA GLN A 278 -19.34 17.76 -9.82
C GLN A 278 -20.37 16.81 -10.44
N VAL A 279 -20.95 17.21 -11.58
CA VAL A 279 -21.72 16.26 -12.42
C VAL A 279 -20.78 15.33 -13.19
N TRP A 280 -19.56 15.80 -13.49
CA TRP A 280 -18.47 15.00 -14.04
C TRP A 280 -17.13 15.45 -13.47
N PRO A 281 -16.38 14.58 -12.77
CA PRO A 281 -15.14 14.96 -12.07
C PRO A 281 -13.86 14.84 -12.92
N GLY A 282 -14.00 14.64 -14.25
CA GLY A 282 -12.86 14.34 -15.11
C GLY A 282 -12.33 12.90 -14.92
N LEU A 283 -11.11 12.64 -15.38
CA LEU A 283 -10.51 11.29 -15.33
C LEU A 283 -9.81 10.95 -13.99
N CYS A 284 -9.84 11.86 -13.01
CA CYS A 284 -9.32 11.65 -11.64
C CYS A 284 -7.86 11.18 -11.53
N GLY A 285 -7.02 11.45 -12.54
CA GLY A 285 -5.56 11.41 -12.46
C GLY A 285 -4.87 10.05 -12.38
N TRP A 286 -5.60 8.92 -12.43
CA TRP A 286 -5.01 7.58 -12.34
C TRP A 286 -4.57 7.04 -13.72
N GLY A 287 -3.74 5.99 -13.72
CA GLY A 287 -3.23 5.38 -14.96
C GLY A 287 -4.34 4.81 -15.84
N ASN A 288 -5.31 4.14 -15.22
CA ASN A 288 -6.49 3.57 -15.85
C ASN A 288 -7.77 4.22 -15.30
N TRP A 289 -8.33 5.21 -16.00
CA TRP A 289 -9.46 5.97 -15.46
C TRP A 289 -10.75 5.15 -15.38
N VAL A 290 -10.90 4.13 -16.25
CA VAL A 290 -12.07 3.24 -16.29
C VAL A 290 -12.19 2.45 -15.00
N LEU A 291 -11.11 1.81 -14.56
CA LEU A 291 -11.07 1.05 -13.29
C LEU A 291 -11.33 1.92 -12.05
N ARG A 292 -11.04 3.22 -12.15
CA ARG A 292 -11.23 4.17 -11.04
C ARG A 292 -12.65 4.72 -10.97
N MET A 293 -13.25 5.00 -12.12
CA MET A 293 -14.44 5.84 -12.21
C MET A 293 -15.71 5.09 -12.58
N LEU A 294 -15.58 3.97 -13.30
CA LEU A 294 -16.71 3.32 -13.93
C LEU A 294 -17.13 2.06 -13.18
N ASP A 295 -18.34 1.59 -13.49
CA ASP A 295 -18.85 0.32 -13.00
C ASP A 295 -17.97 -0.86 -13.53
N PRO A 296 -17.70 -1.90 -12.73
CA PRO A 296 -16.91 -3.05 -13.15
C PRO A 296 -17.42 -3.74 -14.42
N ALA A 297 -18.73 -3.66 -14.68
CA ALA A 297 -19.32 -4.18 -15.91
C ALA A 297 -18.78 -3.50 -17.18
N LEU A 298 -18.15 -2.33 -17.06
CA LEU A 298 -17.58 -1.57 -18.18
C LEU A 298 -16.08 -1.81 -18.41
N TYR A 299 -15.41 -2.56 -17.52
CA TYR A 299 -13.95 -2.74 -17.59
C TYR A 299 -13.52 -3.48 -18.85
N GLU A 300 -14.29 -4.48 -19.26
CA GLU A 300 -14.06 -5.26 -20.48
C GLU A 300 -14.69 -4.62 -21.72
N VAL A 301 -15.58 -3.64 -21.53
CA VAL A 301 -16.27 -2.94 -22.62
C VAL A 301 -15.37 -1.85 -23.21
N VAL A 302 -14.67 -1.10 -22.35
CA VAL A 302 -13.83 0.01 -22.79
C VAL A 302 -12.46 -0.54 -23.22
N PRO A 303 -12.06 -0.34 -24.50
CA PRO A 303 -10.78 -0.85 -24.99
C PRO A 303 -9.60 -0.31 -24.18
N PHE A 304 -8.60 -1.18 -23.95
CA PHE A 304 -7.37 -0.88 -23.22
C PHE A 304 -6.78 0.50 -23.59
N GLU A 305 -6.68 0.82 -24.88
CA GLU A 305 -6.06 2.06 -25.34
C GLU A 305 -6.84 3.33 -24.95
N VAL A 306 -8.14 3.22 -24.72
CA VAL A 306 -9.00 4.30 -24.21
C VAL A 306 -8.96 4.33 -22.68
N SER A 307 -8.84 3.19 -22.03
CA SER A 307 -8.79 3.10 -20.56
C SER A 307 -7.51 3.72 -19.97
N TYR A 308 -6.38 3.62 -20.68
CA TYR A 308 -5.06 4.03 -20.17
C TYR A 308 -4.59 5.41 -20.67
N ARG A 309 -4.14 6.25 -19.74
CA ARG A 309 -3.65 7.61 -20.00
C ARG A 309 -2.42 7.67 -20.90
N SER A 310 -1.63 6.61 -21.01
CA SER A 310 -0.45 6.53 -21.88
C SER A 310 -0.80 6.42 -23.37
N HIS A 311 -2.03 6.00 -23.68
CA HIS A 311 -2.51 5.73 -25.05
C HIS A 311 -3.64 6.66 -25.45
N PHE A 312 -4.60 6.90 -24.56
CA PHE A 312 -5.82 7.62 -24.85
C PHE A 312 -5.60 9.01 -25.50
N PRO A 313 -4.80 9.95 -24.92
CA PRO A 313 -4.57 11.25 -25.53
C PRO A 313 -3.83 11.19 -26.88
N LYS A 314 -3.18 10.06 -27.23
CA LYS A 314 -2.50 9.90 -28.53
C LYS A 314 -3.47 9.47 -29.62
N LEU A 315 -4.48 8.67 -29.27
CA LEU A 315 -5.47 8.16 -30.22
C LEU A 315 -6.68 9.10 -30.35
N PHE A 316 -7.10 9.68 -29.24
CA PHE A 316 -8.28 10.53 -29.15
C PHE A 316 -7.99 11.82 -28.36
N PRO A 317 -7.11 12.70 -28.86
CA PRO A 317 -6.70 13.90 -28.16
C PRO A 317 -7.88 14.84 -27.85
N ASN A 318 -8.83 15.00 -28.78
CA ASN A 318 -9.95 15.91 -28.59
C ASN A 318 -10.95 15.35 -27.57
N VAL A 319 -11.31 14.07 -27.66
CA VAL A 319 -12.18 13.40 -26.68
C VAL A 319 -11.52 13.40 -25.31
N PHE A 320 -10.23 13.04 -25.23
CA PHE A 320 -9.48 13.04 -23.98
C PHE A 320 -9.51 14.40 -23.30
N GLN A 321 -9.26 15.49 -24.05
CA GLN A 321 -9.32 16.84 -23.50
C GLN A 321 -10.70 17.17 -22.92
N LYS A 322 -11.77 16.80 -23.64
CA LYS A 322 -13.15 17.06 -23.24
C LYS A 322 -13.51 16.32 -21.95
N ILE A 323 -13.31 15.00 -21.91
CA ILE A 323 -13.68 14.19 -20.75
C ILE A 323 -12.74 14.35 -19.56
N ASN A 324 -11.50 14.84 -19.75
CA ASN A 324 -10.59 15.11 -18.64
C ASN A 324 -10.86 16.46 -17.98
N SER A 325 -11.85 17.22 -18.45
CA SER A 325 -12.30 18.45 -17.81
C SER A 325 -13.28 18.16 -16.68
N GLU A 326 -13.26 18.99 -15.63
CA GLU A 326 -14.27 18.95 -14.57
C GLU A 326 -15.50 19.77 -14.97
N TYR A 327 -16.69 19.27 -14.66
CA TYR A 327 -17.96 19.94 -14.92
C TYR A 327 -18.70 20.10 -13.59
N ASN A 328 -18.78 21.36 -13.16
CA ASN A 328 -19.37 21.77 -11.90
C ASN A 328 -20.69 22.49 -12.17
N VAL A 329 -21.68 22.28 -11.32
CA VAL A 329 -22.93 23.06 -11.31
C VAL A 329 -23.21 23.55 -9.90
N ALA A 330 -24.00 24.61 -9.77
CA ALA A 330 -24.36 25.17 -8.47
C ALA A 330 -25.10 24.11 -7.62
N LEU A 331 -24.73 24.02 -6.35
CA LEU A 331 -25.41 23.17 -5.37
C LEU A 331 -26.75 23.81 -4.97
N ASP A 332 -27.86 23.08 -5.10
CA ASP A 332 -29.14 23.53 -4.54
C ASP A 332 -29.13 23.29 -3.03
N ILE A 333 -29.15 24.38 -2.26
CA ILE A 333 -29.17 24.33 -0.80
C ILE A 333 -30.44 23.65 -0.26
N ASN A 334 -31.54 23.66 -1.01
CA ASN A 334 -32.77 23.00 -0.58
C ASN A 334 -32.59 21.49 -0.50
N ASP A 335 -31.73 20.91 -1.35
CA ASP A 335 -31.42 19.48 -1.30
C ASP A 335 -30.80 19.08 0.05
N ILE A 336 -29.93 19.93 0.60
CA ILE A 336 -29.31 19.70 1.90
C ILE A 336 -30.30 19.93 3.04
N LYS A 337 -31.17 20.94 2.93
CA LYS A 337 -32.22 21.22 3.93
C LYS A 337 -33.26 20.10 3.99
N ASP A 338 -33.64 19.55 2.84
CA ASP A 338 -34.57 18.44 2.73
C ASP A 338 -33.96 17.17 3.36
N LEU A 339 -32.68 16.91 3.09
CA LEU A 339 -31.95 15.81 3.72
C LEU A 339 -31.87 16.00 5.24
N GLN A 340 -31.57 17.21 5.72
CA GLN A 340 -31.54 17.52 7.15
C GLN A 340 -32.91 17.36 7.82
N SER A 341 -33.98 17.76 7.14
CA SER A 341 -35.35 17.61 7.62
C SER A 341 -35.76 16.14 7.70
N LYS A 342 -35.33 15.32 6.72
CA LYS A 342 -35.56 13.87 6.69
C LYS A 342 -34.72 13.15 7.75
N TYR A 343 -33.51 13.63 8.03
CA TYR A 343 -32.55 13.00 8.94
C TYR A 343 -32.04 13.97 10.01
N PRO A 344 -32.70 14.07 11.18
CA PRO A 344 -32.32 14.98 12.26
C PRO A 344 -30.95 14.70 12.92
N CYS A 345 -30.29 13.58 12.58
CA CYS A 345 -28.90 13.32 12.94
C CYS A 345 -27.92 14.21 12.15
N LEU A 346 -28.30 14.74 10.98
CA LEU A 346 -27.56 15.80 10.29
C LEU A 346 -27.74 17.13 11.05
N LYS A 347 -26.82 17.42 11.97
CA LYS A 347 -26.96 18.55 12.91
C LYS A 347 -26.73 19.88 12.25
N THR A 348 -25.71 19.97 11.40
CA THR A 348 -25.36 21.21 10.73
C THR A 348 -24.56 20.93 9.47
N TYR A 349 -24.51 21.92 8.59
CA TYR A 349 -23.74 21.91 7.37
C TYR A 349 -23.09 23.28 7.12
N GLU A 350 -21.95 23.28 6.45
CA GLU A 350 -21.24 24.46 5.99
C GLU A 350 -21.02 24.33 4.47
N ILE A 351 -21.54 25.29 3.70
CA ILE A 351 -21.39 25.37 2.25
C ILE A 351 -20.56 26.62 1.96
N ILE A 352 -19.39 26.43 1.36
CA ILE A 352 -18.44 27.51 1.09
C ILE A 352 -18.27 27.74 -0.41
N ASN A 353 -18.16 29.00 -0.82
CA ASN A 353 -17.81 29.33 -2.20
C ASN A 353 -16.36 28.96 -2.53
N GLN A 354 -16.16 27.95 -3.38
CA GLN A 354 -14.83 27.42 -3.68
C GLN A 354 -13.93 28.46 -4.37
N GLU A 355 -14.49 29.26 -5.28
CA GLU A 355 -13.73 30.24 -6.07
C GLU A 355 -13.25 31.42 -5.22
N GLN A 356 -14.12 31.96 -4.38
CA GLN A 356 -13.85 33.13 -3.54
C GLN A 356 -13.03 32.78 -2.30
N THR A 357 -13.07 31.53 -1.85
CA THR A 357 -12.31 31.13 -0.65
C THR A 357 -10.85 31.00 -1.00
N GLN A 358 -10.06 31.89 -0.42
CA GLN A 358 -8.60 31.80 -0.41
C GLN A 358 -8.18 31.04 0.85
N TYR A 359 -7.62 29.86 0.66
CA TYR A 359 -6.96 29.10 1.72
C TYR A 359 -5.57 28.71 1.27
N GLU A 360 -4.66 28.57 2.24
CA GLU A 360 -3.27 28.29 1.93
C GLU A 360 -3.14 26.94 1.24
N GLY A 361 -2.35 26.92 0.15
CA GLY A 361 -2.15 25.75 -0.70
C GLY A 361 -3.28 25.43 -1.67
N LYS A 362 -4.29 26.29 -1.84
CA LYS A 362 -5.31 26.16 -2.89
C LYS A 362 -4.70 25.93 -4.28
N GLU A 363 -3.69 26.72 -4.65
CA GLU A 363 -2.97 26.60 -5.92
C GLU A 363 -2.08 25.34 -6.01
N LEU A 364 -1.81 24.69 -4.88
CA LEU A 364 -0.96 23.49 -4.79
C LEU A 364 -1.78 22.19 -4.96
N GLY A 365 -3.10 22.29 -5.08
CA GLY A 365 -3.99 21.21 -5.53
C GLY A 365 -4.51 20.26 -4.43
N GLY A 366 -4.87 19.05 -4.85
CA GLY A 366 -5.81 18.16 -4.15
C GLY A 366 -5.45 17.74 -2.72
N GLY A 367 -4.17 17.70 -2.34
CA GLY A 367 -3.75 17.39 -0.97
C GLY A 367 -4.20 18.45 0.04
N TYR A 368 -4.08 19.75 -0.30
CA TYR A 368 -4.54 20.83 0.58
C TYR A 368 -6.06 20.90 0.66
N HIS A 369 -6.76 20.56 -0.44
CA HIS A 369 -8.23 20.51 -0.45
C HIS A 369 -8.74 19.45 0.52
N LEU A 370 -8.07 18.29 0.59
CA LEU A 370 -8.35 17.23 1.54
C LEU A 370 -8.19 17.71 2.99
N TYR A 371 -7.02 18.26 3.33
CA TYR A 371 -6.73 18.70 4.70
C TYR A 371 -7.61 19.86 5.15
N TYR A 372 -7.84 20.82 4.28
CA TYR A 372 -8.76 21.93 4.55
C TYR A 372 -10.18 21.40 4.79
N GLY A 373 -10.66 20.48 3.95
CA GLY A 373 -11.99 19.87 4.12
C GLY A 373 -12.15 19.14 5.45
N ILE A 374 -11.17 18.29 5.82
CA ILE A 374 -11.15 17.59 7.11
C ILE A 374 -11.15 18.59 8.27
N HIS A 375 -10.28 19.61 8.20
CA HIS A 375 -10.18 20.66 9.20
C HIS A 375 -11.52 21.39 9.40
N ARG A 376 -12.18 21.82 8.32
CA ARG A 376 -13.47 22.52 8.38
C ARG A 376 -14.58 21.65 8.94
N ALA A 377 -14.67 20.39 8.51
CA ALA A 377 -15.69 19.47 9.02
C ALA A 377 -15.54 19.22 10.54
N ILE A 378 -14.30 19.10 11.02
CA ILE A 378 -14.00 18.97 12.46
C ILE A 378 -14.33 20.25 13.22
N GLU A 379 -13.97 21.43 12.69
CA GLU A 379 -14.30 22.71 13.34
C GLU A 379 -15.82 22.93 13.43
N LEU A 380 -16.57 22.53 12.40
CA LEU A 380 -18.04 22.56 12.42
C LEU A 380 -18.61 21.67 13.54
N MET A 381 -18.07 20.46 13.72
CA MET A 381 -18.42 19.58 14.85
C MET A 381 -18.06 20.21 16.21
N ARG A 382 -16.88 20.82 16.35
CA ARG A 382 -16.46 21.49 17.60
C ARG A 382 -17.36 22.67 17.98
N GLN A 383 -17.81 23.44 16.99
CA GLN A 383 -18.78 24.52 17.24
C GLN A 383 -20.09 23.98 17.78
N HIS A 384 -20.52 22.79 17.32
CA HIS A 384 -21.69 22.10 17.85
C HIS A 384 -21.45 21.62 19.29
N GLU A 385 -20.30 21.00 19.60
CA GLU A 385 -19.91 20.63 20.97
C GLU A 385 -20.03 21.82 21.94
N ILE A 386 -19.47 22.97 21.56
CA ILE A 386 -19.47 24.19 22.37
C ILE A 386 -20.89 24.72 22.56
N SER A 387 -21.67 24.84 21.48
CA SER A 387 -23.01 25.42 21.53
C SER A 387 -24.03 24.55 22.28
N HIS A 388 -23.78 23.25 22.40
CA HIS A 388 -24.69 22.30 23.04
C HIS A 388 -24.14 21.72 24.36
N ASN A 389 -22.94 22.14 24.76
CA ASN A 389 -22.24 21.62 25.95
C ASN A 389 -22.16 20.07 25.95
N ILE A 390 -21.75 19.51 24.81
CA ILE A 390 -21.51 18.08 24.64
C ILE A 390 -20.05 17.84 24.25
N THR A 391 -19.63 16.58 24.32
CA THR A 391 -18.32 16.13 23.85
C THR A 391 -18.53 14.77 23.22
N TYR A 392 -17.98 14.59 22.01
CA TYR A 392 -17.95 13.31 21.34
C TYR A 392 -16.78 12.47 21.86
N ASP A 393 -16.91 11.16 21.85
CA ASP A 393 -15.83 10.26 22.30
C ASP A 393 -15.04 9.74 21.11
N PHE A 394 -15.70 9.64 19.95
CA PHE A 394 -15.18 8.98 18.76
C PHE A 394 -15.66 9.69 17.49
N ILE A 395 -14.77 9.90 16.53
CA ILE A 395 -15.04 10.71 15.34
C ILE A 395 -14.68 9.91 14.09
N PHE A 396 -15.56 9.97 13.10
CA PHE A 396 -15.32 9.55 11.72
C PHE A 396 -15.05 10.78 10.85
N THR A 397 -14.05 10.71 9.98
CA THR A 397 -13.85 11.66 8.88
C THR A 397 -13.98 10.89 7.57
N LEU A 398 -15.00 11.22 6.80
CA LEU A 398 -15.40 10.52 5.59
C LEU A 398 -15.53 11.52 4.43
N ARG A 399 -15.22 11.10 3.21
CA ARG A 399 -15.53 11.96 2.05
C ARG A 399 -17.00 11.84 1.69
N SER A 400 -17.55 12.87 1.08
CA SER A 400 -18.97 12.90 0.71
C SER A 400 -19.32 12.12 -0.58
N ASP A 401 -18.34 11.45 -1.21
CA ASP A 401 -18.48 10.74 -2.51
C ASP A 401 -18.21 9.22 -2.44
N GLY A 402 -18.26 8.62 -1.25
CA GLY A 402 -18.07 7.18 -1.02
C GLY A 402 -19.23 6.52 -0.28
N ASP A 403 -19.65 5.34 -0.74
CA ASP A 403 -20.68 4.50 -0.09
C ASP A 403 -20.08 3.71 1.08
N ILE A 404 -20.85 3.45 2.14
CA ILE A 404 -20.38 2.66 3.30
C ILE A 404 -20.34 1.17 2.96
N GLN A 405 -19.20 0.55 3.29
CA GLN A 405 -19.01 -0.90 3.22
C GLN A 405 -18.48 -1.46 4.53
N TYR A 406 -18.90 -2.70 4.81
CA TYR A 406 -18.44 -3.51 5.92
C TYR A 406 -17.65 -4.68 5.34
N LYS A 407 -16.33 -4.74 5.61
CA LYS A 407 -15.42 -5.64 4.89
C LYS A 407 -15.72 -7.12 5.14
N GLU A 408 -15.91 -7.55 6.38
CA GLU A 408 -16.29 -8.92 6.75
C GLU A 408 -16.94 -8.94 8.14
N GLY A 409 -17.93 -9.83 8.35
CA GLY A 409 -18.57 -10.06 9.66
C GLY A 409 -19.97 -9.46 9.84
N ASN A 410 -20.60 -9.73 10.99
CA ASN A 410 -21.87 -9.09 11.37
C ASN A 410 -21.61 -7.61 11.69
N ARG A 411 -22.43 -6.70 11.13
CA ARG A 411 -22.42 -5.27 11.44
C ARG A 411 -22.28 -4.98 12.93
N GLU A 412 -23.04 -5.66 13.79
CA GLU A 412 -22.97 -5.46 15.24
C GLU A 412 -21.58 -5.74 15.83
N GLN A 413 -20.92 -6.80 15.35
CA GLN A 413 -19.56 -7.15 15.79
C GLN A 413 -18.54 -6.10 15.35
N ILE A 414 -18.70 -5.57 14.13
CA ILE A 414 -17.83 -4.51 13.60
C ILE A 414 -17.99 -3.22 14.39
N LEU A 415 -19.23 -2.84 14.74
CA LEU A 415 -19.48 -1.67 15.58
C LEU A 415 -18.93 -1.86 17.01
N GLN A 416 -18.94 -3.09 17.53
CA GLN A 416 -18.29 -3.41 18.82
C GLN A 416 -16.76 -3.30 18.76
N ASP A 417 -16.12 -3.57 17.62
CA ASP A 417 -14.67 -3.45 17.49
C ASP A 417 -14.17 -2.01 17.68
N LEU A 418 -15.02 -1.01 17.43
CA LEU A 418 -14.69 0.40 17.73
C LEU A 418 -14.29 0.59 19.20
N GLN A 419 -14.87 -0.19 20.12
CA GLN A 419 -14.59 -0.14 21.56
C GLN A 419 -13.17 -0.63 21.91
N THR A 420 -12.55 -1.43 21.04
CA THR A 420 -11.22 -2.00 21.26
C THR A 420 -10.09 -1.02 20.87
N CYS A 421 -10.41 0.11 20.26
CA CYS A 421 -9.45 1.14 19.84
C CYS A 421 -8.99 1.97 21.03
N LYS A 422 -7.70 1.95 21.35
CA LYS A 422 -7.13 2.74 22.46
C LYS A 422 -7.07 4.22 22.10
N PHE A 423 -6.95 5.06 23.13
CA PHE A 423 -6.96 6.53 23.02
C PHE A 423 -5.90 7.13 22.07
N ASN A 424 -4.84 6.39 21.75
CA ASN A 424 -3.75 6.77 20.85
C ASN A 424 -3.61 5.83 19.64
N GLU A 425 -4.67 5.13 19.28
CA GLU A 425 -4.78 4.30 18.08
C GLU A 425 -5.76 4.94 17.09
N ILE A 426 -5.66 4.56 15.82
CA ILE A 426 -6.55 5.04 14.76
C ILE A 426 -6.97 3.89 13.85
N PHE A 427 -8.18 3.92 13.33
CA PHE A 427 -8.56 3.07 12.21
C PHE A 427 -8.26 3.80 10.91
N ASP A 428 -7.19 3.36 10.27
CA ASP A 428 -6.79 3.77 8.93
C ASP A 428 -5.84 2.69 8.39
N ALA A 429 -6.03 2.25 7.16
CA ALA A 429 -5.15 1.24 6.58
C ALA A 429 -3.76 1.85 6.34
N LEU A 430 -2.72 1.18 6.85
CA LEU A 430 -1.33 1.51 6.53
C LEU A 430 -0.96 0.85 5.20
N THR A 431 -0.87 1.66 4.14
CA THR A 431 -0.41 1.25 2.81
C THR A 431 1.11 1.38 2.70
N ASP A 432 1.66 0.99 1.56
CA ASP A 432 3.10 1.12 1.30
C ASP A 432 3.55 2.60 1.24
N ASP A 433 2.62 3.54 1.07
CA ASP A 433 2.86 4.99 1.00
C ASP A 433 2.43 5.74 2.30
N GLY A 434 1.99 5.02 3.33
CA GLY A 434 1.53 5.59 4.59
C GLY A 434 0.03 5.40 4.82
N ASN A 435 -0.61 6.39 5.43
CA ASN A 435 -2.03 6.30 5.78
C ASN A 435 -2.91 6.33 4.52
N ASN A 436 -3.93 5.48 4.40
CA ASN A 436 -4.79 5.45 3.21
C ASN A 436 -5.57 6.77 3.03
N ASN A 437 -5.96 7.42 4.13
CA ASN A 437 -6.68 8.71 4.15
C ASN A 437 -8.05 8.73 3.47
N ILE A 438 -8.61 7.56 3.22
CA ILE A 438 -9.87 7.38 2.52
C ILE A 438 -11.03 7.37 3.52
N THR A 439 -10.92 6.50 4.52
CA THR A 439 -11.85 6.36 5.64
C THR A 439 -11.02 6.35 6.90
N ILE A 440 -11.11 7.41 7.70
CA ILE A 440 -10.32 7.54 8.93
C ILE A 440 -11.26 7.77 10.09
N TYR A 441 -11.07 7.00 11.16
CA TYR A 441 -11.86 7.19 12.38
C TYR A 441 -11.10 6.73 13.62
N GLY A 442 -11.46 7.31 14.75
CA GLY A 442 -10.74 7.04 15.99
C GLY A 442 -11.26 7.84 17.17
N PRO A 443 -10.57 7.70 18.32
CA PRO A 443 -10.82 8.50 19.51
C PRO A 443 -10.74 10.00 19.18
N ARG A 444 -11.57 10.79 19.88
CA ARG A 444 -11.69 12.24 19.60
C ARG A 444 -10.35 12.96 19.48
N ASP A 445 -9.44 12.78 20.43
CA ASP A 445 -8.18 13.53 20.45
C ASP A 445 -7.25 13.20 19.28
N VAL A 446 -7.26 11.94 18.81
CA VAL A 446 -6.55 11.53 17.59
C VAL A 446 -7.13 12.24 16.37
N MET A 447 -8.46 12.30 16.28
CA MET A 447 -9.13 12.92 15.14
C MET A 447 -9.03 14.44 15.17
N LEU A 448 -9.00 15.06 16.36
CA LEU A 448 -8.68 16.48 16.49
C LEU A 448 -7.25 16.80 16.06
N ALA A 449 -6.29 15.92 16.37
CA ALA A 449 -4.94 16.03 15.83
C ALA A 449 -4.97 15.96 14.30
N LEU A 450 -5.67 14.99 13.70
CA LEU A 450 -5.83 14.95 12.24
C LEU A 450 -6.39 16.27 11.68
N GLY A 451 -7.38 16.88 12.33
CA GLY A 451 -7.92 18.18 11.94
C GLY A 451 -6.94 19.36 12.08
N SER A 452 -5.96 19.29 12.99
CA SER A 452 -4.93 20.32 13.14
C SER A 452 -3.77 20.19 12.16
N LEU A 453 -3.66 19.08 11.42
CA LEU A 453 -2.66 18.86 10.38
C LEU A 453 -2.65 20.00 9.33
N TYR A 454 -3.83 20.54 8.99
CA TYR A 454 -3.94 21.67 8.07
C TYR A 454 -3.11 22.87 8.55
N ASN A 455 -3.20 23.22 9.84
CA ASN A 455 -2.45 24.34 10.42
C ASN A 455 -0.95 24.04 10.50
N PHE A 456 -0.57 22.80 10.75
CA PHE A 456 0.83 22.38 10.74
C PHE A 456 1.45 22.52 9.34
N ILE A 457 0.79 21.96 8.32
CA ILE A 457 1.27 22.02 6.93
C ILE A 457 1.38 23.46 6.43
N LYS A 458 0.47 24.33 6.87
CA LYS A 458 0.51 25.77 6.59
C LYS A 458 1.80 26.42 7.09
N ALA A 459 2.25 26.06 8.28
CA ALA A 459 3.45 26.62 8.89
C ALA A 459 4.75 25.91 8.47
N LEU A 460 4.64 24.76 7.82
CA LEU A 460 5.77 23.92 7.46
C LEU A 460 6.60 24.55 6.34
N GLN A 461 7.88 24.78 6.61
CA GLN A 461 8.81 25.33 5.61
C GLN A 461 9.00 24.36 4.44
N VAL A 462 9.21 24.92 3.24
CA VAL A 462 9.29 24.15 2.00
C VAL A 462 10.47 23.18 2.02
N GLU A 463 11.55 23.53 2.71
CA GLU A 463 12.81 22.81 2.73
C GLU A 463 12.78 21.59 3.65
N THR A 464 12.03 21.62 4.75
CA THR A 464 12.02 20.54 5.76
C THR A 464 11.47 19.22 5.21
N TYR A 465 10.50 19.29 4.28
CA TYR A 465 9.78 18.12 3.74
C TYR A 465 9.36 18.32 2.28
N LYS A 466 10.26 18.89 1.47
CA LYS A 466 10.01 19.43 0.12
C LYS A 466 9.20 18.51 -0.81
N ASP A 467 9.50 17.22 -0.80
CA ASP A 467 8.89 16.24 -1.71
C ASP A 467 7.71 15.46 -1.11
N ILE A 468 7.59 15.45 0.22
CA ILE A 468 6.59 14.62 0.95
C ILE A 468 5.45 15.43 1.53
N ARG A 469 5.60 16.75 1.70
CA ARG A 469 4.51 17.66 2.14
C ARG A 469 3.25 17.59 1.29
N TYR A 470 3.36 17.13 0.03
CA TYR A 470 2.25 17.03 -0.90
C TYR A 470 1.68 15.62 -1.02
N ASN A 471 2.36 14.62 -0.48
CA ASN A 471 1.84 13.26 -0.42
C ASN A 471 0.98 13.13 0.83
N ASN A 472 -0.33 13.02 0.64
CA ASN A 472 -1.27 12.94 1.75
C ASN A 472 -1.03 11.70 2.63
N HIS A 473 -0.67 10.57 2.02
CA HIS A 473 -0.44 9.30 2.71
C HIS A 473 0.73 9.38 3.70
N ASN A 474 1.86 9.92 3.24
CA ASN A 474 3.03 10.12 4.07
C ASN A 474 2.79 11.17 5.15
N MET A 475 2.31 12.36 4.77
CA MET A 475 2.27 13.50 5.68
C MET A 475 1.27 13.30 6.84
N SER A 476 0.12 12.65 6.61
CA SER A 476 -0.80 12.32 7.71
C SER A 476 -0.21 11.29 8.67
N PHE A 477 0.48 10.27 8.15
CA PHE A 477 1.19 9.27 8.97
C PHE A 477 2.28 9.93 9.85
N LEU A 478 3.14 10.76 9.25
CA LEU A 478 4.21 11.47 9.95
C LEU A 478 3.66 12.36 11.06
N TYR A 479 2.66 13.17 10.74
CA TYR A 479 2.12 14.12 11.71
C TYR A 479 1.36 13.45 12.85
N LEU A 480 0.56 12.43 12.57
CA LEU A 480 -0.11 11.66 13.62
C LEU A 480 0.89 10.93 14.52
N THR A 481 1.99 10.43 13.95
CA THR A 481 3.10 9.87 14.72
C THR A 481 3.71 10.92 15.67
N MET A 482 3.97 12.15 15.20
CA MET A 482 4.43 13.25 16.06
C MET A 482 3.44 13.55 17.20
N CYS A 483 2.14 13.53 16.90
CA CYS A 483 1.08 13.75 17.89
C CYS A 483 0.98 12.63 18.94
N GLY A 484 1.61 11.48 18.71
CA GLY A 484 1.64 10.34 19.62
C GLY A 484 0.68 9.22 19.27
N VAL A 485 0.20 9.13 18.03
CA VAL A 485 -0.51 7.94 17.53
C VAL A 485 0.49 6.79 17.40
N VAL A 486 0.18 5.65 18.02
CA VAL A 486 1.13 4.52 18.14
C VAL A 486 0.69 3.29 17.36
N LYS A 487 -0.46 3.30 16.69
CA LYS A 487 -0.91 2.16 15.89
C LYS A 487 -2.03 2.52 14.92
N ASN A 488 -1.90 2.01 13.70
CA ASN A 488 -2.97 1.91 12.72
C ASN A 488 -3.65 0.54 12.85
N LYS A 489 -4.95 0.54 13.16
CA LYS A 489 -5.82 -0.64 13.13
C LYS A 489 -6.44 -0.78 11.75
N THR A 490 -6.67 -2.02 11.34
CA THR A 490 -7.41 -2.31 10.11
C THR A 490 -8.83 -1.78 10.21
N ALA A 491 -9.19 -0.89 9.28
CA ALA A 491 -10.55 -0.37 9.18
C ALA A 491 -11.51 -1.46 8.64
N LEU A 492 -12.50 -1.85 9.45
CA LEU A 492 -13.55 -2.82 9.10
C LEU A 492 -14.79 -2.15 8.49
N ILE A 493 -15.02 -0.89 8.85
CA ILE A 493 -15.91 0.04 8.16
C ILE A 493 -15.04 0.83 7.18
N ASP A 494 -15.40 0.85 5.91
CA ASP A 494 -14.69 1.57 4.87
C ASP A 494 -15.68 2.23 3.92
N GLN A 495 -15.17 3.09 3.04
CA GLN A 495 -15.94 3.70 1.98
C GLN A 495 -15.50 3.10 0.64
N GLN A 496 -16.47 2.66 -0.15
CA GLN A 496 -16.26 2.21 -1.51
C GLN A 496 -16.02 3.40 -2.44
N TYR A 497 -14.76 3.56 -2.85
CA TYR A 497 -14.37 4.47 -3.92
C TYR A 497 -14.07 3.67 -5.18
N GLY A 498 -14.75 3.99 -6.28
CA GLY A 498 -14.71 3.16 -7.49
C GLY A 498 -15.78 2.07 -7.49
N LEU A 499 -15.73 1.21 -8.50
CA LEU A 499 -16.59 0.03 -8.64
C LEU A 499 -18.11 0.35 -8.72
N GLY A 500 -18.49 1.50 -9.28
CA GLY A 500 -19.90 1.81 -9.52
C GLY A 500 -20.69 2.18 -8.25
N ASN A 501 -20.08 2.97 -7.37
CA ASN A 501 -20.76 3.52 -6.19
C ASN A 501 -21.91 4.48 -6.59
N LYS A 502 -22.77 4.88 -5.64
CA LYS A 502 -23.95 5.74 -5.92
C LYS A 502 -23.56 7.06 -6.57
N SER A 503 -22.54 7.75 -6.06
CA SER A 503 -22.04 8.99 -6.64
C SER A 503 -21.64 8.81 -8.12
N GLN A 504 -20.96 7.71 -8.45
CA GLN A 504 -20.51 7.40 -9.80
C GLN A 504 -21.68 7.09 -10.74
N LYS A 505 -22.70 6.37 -10.26
CA LYS A 505 -23.90 6.04 -11.03
C LYS A 505 -24.70 7.29 -11.43
N GLY A 506 -24.63 8.36 -10.65
CA GLY A 506 -25.27 9.64 -10.98
C GLY A 506 -24.40 10.62 -11.79
N MET A 507 -23.22 10.21 -12.27
CA MET A 507 -22.40 11.07 -13.12
C MET A 507 -23.02 11.25 -14.51
N LEU A 508 -22.82 12.43 -15.10
CA LEU A 508 -23.30 12.77 -16.44
C LEU A 508 -22.12 12.81 -17.40
N PHE A 509 -22.06 11.88 -18.36
CA PHE A 509 -20.96 11.85 -19.32
C PHE A 509 -20.98 13.10 -20.22
N PRO A 510 -19.85 13.78 -20.47
CA PRO A 510 -19.82 14.93 -21.34
C PRO A 510 -20.28 14.58 -22.76
N ASP A 511 -20.94 15.52 -23.44
CA ASP A 511 -21.20 15.36 -24.88
C ASP A 511 -19.89 15.53 -25.65
N ILE A 512 -19.43 14.44 -26.26
CA ILE A 512 -18.18 14.34 -27.02
C ILE A 512 -18.41 14.19 -28.52
N GLN A 513 -19.64 14.32 -29.03
CA GLN A 513 -19.96 13.93 -30.41
C GLN A 513 -19.07 14.63 -31.45
N GLN A 514 -18.79 15.92 -31.26
CA GLN A 514 -17.96 16.69 -32.19
C GLN A 514 -16.49 16.28 -32.07
N GLU A 515 -15.98 16.15 -30.84
CA GLU A 515 -14.61 15.76 -30.55
C GLU A 515 -14.30 14.34 -31.05
N LEU A 516 -15.26 13.42 -30.88
CA LEU A 516 -15.15 12.05 -31.35
C LEU A 516 -15.11 11.96 -32.88
N LEU A 517 -15.91 12.75 -33.59
CA LEU A 517 -15.88 12.81 -35.05
C LEU A 517 -14.50 13.27 -35.56
N LEU A 518 -13.94 14.33 -34.97
CA LEU A 518 -12.62 14.85 -35.34
C LEU A 518 -11.51 13.81 -35.13
N ASP A 519 -11.53 13.11 -34.00
CA ASP A 519 -10.55 12.06 -33.71
C ASP A 519 -10.72 10.86 -34.65
N ILE A 520 -11.94 10.44 -34.95
CA ILE A 520 -12.23 9.35 -35.91
C ILE A 520 -11.71 9.70 -37.31
N GLU A 521 -12.00 10.90 -37.82
CA GLU A 521 -11.53 11.34 -39.14
C GLU A 521 -10.01 11.30 -39.22
N THR A 522 -9.32 11.75 -38.16
CA THR A 522 -7.86 11.73 -38.06
C THR A 522 -7.31 10.30 -38.08
N LEU A 523 -7.90 9.39 -37.30
CA LEU A 523 -7.48 7.99 -37.24
C LEU A 523 -7.68 7.27 -38.58
N GLN A 524 -8.76 7.59 -39.30
CA GLN A 524 -9.03 7.05 -40.64
C GLN A 524 -8.05 7.56 -41.68
N GLN A 525 -7.74 8.86 -41.68
CA GLN A 525 -6.80 9.47 -42.63
C GLN A 525 -5.36 8.97 -42.43
N THR A 526 -4.97 8.75 -41.17
CA THR A 526 -3.61 8.33 -40.81
C THR A 526 -3.40 6.81 -40.84
N TYR A 527 -4.47 6.02 -41.01
CA TYR A 527 -4.45 4.56 -40.88
C TYR A 527 -3.81 4.08 -39.57
N ALA A 528 -3.93 4.86 -38.50
CA ALA A 528 -3.31 4.57 -37.21
C ALA A 528 -3.87 3.29 -36.56
N VAL A 529 -5.11 2.93 -36.87
CA VAL A 529 -5.79 1.71 -36.41
C VAL A 529 -6.62 1.09 -37.54
N ASN A 530 -6.89 -0.23 -37.46
CA ASN A 530 -7.75 -0.91 -38.43
C ASN A 530 -9.24 -0.62 -38.15
N SER A 531 -10.10 -0.93 -39.13
CA SER A 531 -11.54 -0.64 -39.07
C SER A 531 -12.28 -1.35 -37.93
N ILE A 532 -11.91 -2.60 -37.63
CA ILE A 532 -12.50 -3.37 -36.52
C ILE A 532 -12.20 -2.68 -35.19
N LYS A 533 -10.95 -2.25 -34.99
CA LYS A 533 -10.51 -1.58 -33.78
C LYS A 533 -11.16 -0.20 -33.64
N LEU A 534 -11.21 0.57 -34.73
CA LEU A 534 -11.91 1.85 -34.75
C LEU A 534 -13.38 1.71 -34.35
N GLN A 535 -14.06 0.70 -34.91
CA GLN A 535 -15.46 0.40 -34.57
C GLN A 535 -15.62 0.05 -33.09
N SER A 536 -14.69 -0.73 -32.51
CA SER A 536 -14.73 -1.05 -31.07
C SER A 536 -14.60 0.19 -30.17
N PHE A 537 -13.84 1.22 -30.59
CA PHE A 537 -13.77 2.48 -29.85
C PHE A 537 -15.09 3.25 -29.91
N ILE A 538 -15.70 3.33 -31.10
CA ILE A 538 -16.99 4.01 -31.32
C ILE A 538 -18.07 3.37 -30.44
N GLU A 539 -18.17 2.04 -30.48
CA GLU A 539 -19.13 1.28 -29.68
C GLU A 539 -18.94 1.51 -28.19
N ALA A 540 -17.69 1.57 -27.71
CA ALA A 540 -17.40 1.85 -26.30
C ALA A 540 -17.92 3.23 -25.88
N PHE A 541 -17.71 4.28 -26.67
CA PHE A 541 -18.21 5.62 -26.35
C PHE A 541 -19.74 5.71 -26.38
N GLU A 542 -20.40 5.00 -27.31
CA GLU A 542 -21.86 4.91 -27.32
C GLU A 542 -22.41 4.19 -26.08
N ILE A 543 -21.74 3.12 -25.62
CA ILE A 543 -22.11 2.44 -24.38
C ILE A 543 -21.93 3.37 -23.18
N LEU A 544 -20.81 4.09 -23.08
CA LEU A 544 -20.58 5.06 -22.00
C LEU A 544 -21.67 6.13 -21.96
N LYS A 545 -22.02 6.70 -23.11
CA LYS A 545 -23.10 7.69 -23.25
C LYS A 545 -24.46 7.13 -22.83
N LYS A 546 -24.72 5.85 -23.08
CA LYS A 546 -25.96 5.19 -22.69
C LYS A 546 -26.03 4.93 -21.17
N VAL A 547 -24.93 4.51 -20.56
CA VAL A 547 -24.87 4.20 -19.13
C VAL A 547 -24.88 5.47 -18.28
N TYR A 548 -24.25 6.54 -18.77
CA TYR A 548 -24.13 7.83 -18.08
C TYR A 548 -24.73 8.95 -18.95
N PRO A 549 -26.07 8.98 -19.12
CA PRO A 549 -26.70 9.87 -20.10
C PRO A 549 -26.54 11.34 -19.74
N ASN A 550 -26.17 12.15 -20.73
CA ASN A 550 -26.09 13.60 -20.59
C ASN A 550 -27.48 14.24 -20.70
N THR A 551 -28.21 14.31 -19.58
CA THR A 551 -29.56 14.89 -19.56
C THR A 551 -29.58 16.41 -19.30
N HIS A 552 -28.46 17.02 -18.87
CA HIS A 552 -28.48 18.38 -18.30
C HIS A 552 -27.31 19.32 -18.61
N LEU A 553 -26.31 18.96 -19.43
CA LEU A 553 -25.24 19.92 -19.78
C LEU A 553 -25.69 20.86 -20.90
N ASN A 554 -26.45 21.90 -20.56
CA ASN A 554 -26.62 23.06 -21.44
C ASN A 554 -25.24 23.70 -21.68
N LYS A 555 -24.97 24.13 -22.92
CA LYS A 555 -23.65 24.60 -23.40
C LYS A 555 -23.04 25.78 -22.62
N ASP A 556 -23.79 26.43 -21.73
CA ASP A 556 -23.41 27.68 -21.08
C ASP A 556 -22.90 27.56 -19.63
N LEU A 557 -22.79 26.35 -19.05
CA LEU A 557 -22.40 26.13 -17.65
C LEU A 557 -21.00 25.52 -17.45
N ILE A 558 -20.05 25.85 -18.32
CA ILE A 558 -18.68 25.28 -18.24
C ILE A 558 -17.67 26.36 -17.88
N THR A 559 -17.15 26.31 -16.66
CA THR A 559 -15.86 26.91 -16.25
C THR A 559 -15.24 25.87 -15.30
N GLN A 560 -13.99 25.41 -15.41
CA GLN A 560 -12.74 26.03 -15.82
C GLN A 560 -11.86 25.05 -16.64
N LYS A 561 -11.07 25.60 -17.57
CA LYS A 561 -9.90 24.92 -18.13
C LYS A 561 -8.80 24.86 -17.06
N ILE A 562 -8.49 23.69 -16.54
CA ILE A 562 -7.23 23.49 -15.82
C ILE A 562 -6.13 23.18 -16.86
N ASN A 563 -5.50 24.23 -17.37
CA ASN A 563 -4.18 24.13 -17.98
C ASN A 563 -3.11 24.13 -16.88
N HIS A 564 -3.05 23.05 -16.10
CA HIS A 564 -1.83 22.75 -15.34
C HIS A 564 -1.36 21.35 -15.72
N MET A 565 -0.60 21.30 -16.82
CA MET A 565 0.40 20.26 -17.02
C MET A 565 1.48 20.50 -15.98
N ASP A 566 1.43 19.81 -14.85
CA ASP A 566 2.56 19.72 -13.92
C ASP A 566 3.54 18.69 -14.49
N PRO A 567 4.70 19.12 -15.03
CA PRO A 567 5.67 18.21 -15.65
C PRO A 567 6.24 17.22 -14.63
N ILE A 568 6.27 17.58 -13.34
CA ILE A 568 6.81 16.75 -12.26
C ILE A 568 5.83 15.60 -11.96
N ARG A 569 4.53 15.90 -11.92
CA ARG A 569 3.48 14.89 -11.73
C ARG A 569 3.35 13.95 -12.92
N GLU A 570 3.62 14.43 -14.14
CA GLU A 570 3.65 13.58 -15.34
C GLU A 570 4.85 12.63 -15.34
N ILE A 571 6.04 13.09 -14.91
CA ILE A 571 7.21 12.21 -14.74
C ILE A 571 6.94 11.18 -13.62
N GLY A 572 6.28 11.58 -12.53
CA GLY A 572 5.91 10.68 -11.43
C GLY A 572 4.85 9.65 -11.83
N LEU A 573 3.79 10.06 -12.54
CA LEU A 573 2.74 9.17 -13.05
C LEU A 573 3.20 8.33 -14.24
N GLN A 574 4.12 8.85 -15.08
CA GLN A 574 4.82 8.03 -16.08
C GLN A 574 5.70 7.02 -15.39
N LYS A 575 6.52 7.38 -14.39
CA LYS A 575 7.34 6.40 -13.64
C LYS A 575 6.50 5.37 -12.90
N ALA A 576 5.42 5.77 -12.24
CA ALA A 576 4.51 4.86 -11.54
C ALA A 576 3.72 3.98 -12.53
N GLY A 577 3.19 4.57 -13.61
CA GLY A 577 2.54 3.85 -14.69
C GLY A 577 3.48 2.92 -15.45
N TYR A 578 4.75 3.29 -15.60
CA TYR A 578 5.80 2.46 -16.22
C TYR A 578 6.26 1.37 -15.26
N SER A 579 6.40 1.63 -13.96
CA SER A 579 6.71 0.60 -12.95
C SER A 579 5.58 -0.41 -12.81
N TRP A 580 4.33 0.06 -12.87
CA TRP A 580 3.15 -0.81 -12.84
C TRP A 580 3.01 -1.58 -14.16
N TYR A 581 3.16 -0.93 -15.32
CA TYR A 581 3.19 -1.57 -16.64
C TYR A 581 4.31 -2.59 -16.78
N VAL A 582 5.52 -2.27 -16.30
CA VAL A 582 6.66 -3.20 -16.28
C VAL A 582 6.35 -4.35 -15.33
N SER A 583 5.79 -4.13 -14.13
CA SER A 583 5.41 -5.24 -13.25
C SER A 583 4.27 -6.12 -13.80
N GLU A 584 3.28 -5.53 -14.48
CA GLU A 584 2.16 -6.27 -15.07
C GLU A 584 2.60 -6.99 -16.36
N GLU A 585 3.40 -6.36 -17.22
CA GLU A 585 3.98 -7.02 -18.40
C GLU A 585 5.03 -8.07 -17.99
N GLU A 586 5.92 -7.80 -17.04
CA GLU A 586 6.87 -8.79 -16.51
C GLU A 586 6.17 -9.96 -15.82
N SER A 587 5.00 -9.75 -15.19
CA SER A 587 4.17 -10.84 -14.67
C SER A 587 3.46 -11.66 -15.76
N ARG A 588 3.28 -11.08 -16.96
CA ARG A 588 2.68 -11.73 -18.13
C ARG A 588 3.73 -12.40 -19.05
N TYR A 589 5.00 -12.00 -18.97
CA TYR A 589 6.09 -12.62 -19.71
C TYR A 589 6.82 -13.65 -18.85
N ILE A 590 6.77 -14.92 -19.26
CA ILE A 590 7.66 -15.95 -18.70
C ILE A 590 9.11 -15.49 -18.97
N PRO A 591 9.95 -15.30 -17.94
CA PRO A 591 11.32 -14.87 -18.12
C PRO A 591 12.09 -15.82 -19.06
N PRO A 592 13.02 -15.32 -19.89
CA PRO A 592 13.79 -16.15 -20.81
C PRO A 592 14.48 -17.38 -20.17
N GLN A 593 14.94 -17.23 -18.92
CA GLN A 593 15.52 -18.35 -18.16
C GLN A 593 14.53 -19.49 -17.89
N ASP A 594 13.24 -19.18 -17.71
CA ASP A 594 12.21 -20.14 -17.31
C ASP A 594 11.61 -20.88 -18.50
N LEU A 595 11.84 -20.38 -19.72
CA LEU A 595 11.50 -21.10 -20.96
C LEU A 595 12.56 -22.15 -21.35
N LYS A 596 13.79 -22.04 -20.86
CA LYS A 596 14.90 -22.96 -21.23
C LYS A 596 14.59 -24.45 -20.98
N PRO A 597 13.96 -24.86 -19.85
CA PRO A 597 13.59 -26.26 -19.63
C PRO A 597 12.56 -26.76 -20.65
N LEU A 598 11.54 -25.96 -20.97
CA LEU A 598 10.52 -26.28 -21.97
C LEU A 598 11.14 -26.45 -23.37
N PHE A 599 12.09 -25.59 -23.75
CA PHE A 599 12.82 -25.72 -25.01
C PHE A 599 13.72 -26.96 -25.06
N LYS A 600 14.35 -27.36 -23.94
CA LYS A 600 15.10 -28.63 -23.88
C LYS A 600 14.18 -29.82 -24.18
N VAL A 601 12.96 -29.81 -23.65
CA VAL A 601 11.95 -30.86 -23.90
C VAL A 601 11.48 -30.85 -25.36
N ILE A 602 11.15 -29.68 -25.92
CA ILE A 602 10.70 -29.57 -27.33
C ILE A 602 11.81 -29.96 -28.31
N LYS A 603 13.07 -29.58 -28.03
CA LYS A 603 14.24 -29.97 -28.83
C LYS A 603 14.55 -31.46 -28.71
N PHE A 604 14.37 -32.04 -27.52
CA PHE A 604 14.44 -33.49 -27.31
C PHE A 604 13.36 -34.22 -28.13
N MET A 605 12.11 -33.75 -28.10
CA MET A 605 11.03 -34.30 -28.93
C MET A 605 11.32 -34.14 -30.44
N GLY A 606 11.86 -33.00 -30.88
CA GLY A 606 12.23 -32.79 -32.27
C GLY A 606 13.31 -33.76 -32.79
N LYS A 607 14.19 -34.24 -31.90
CA LYS A 607 15.35 -35.07 -32.23
C LYS A 607 15.13 -36.56 -31.99
N TYR A 608 14.44 -36.94 -30.92
CA TYR A 608 14.39 -38.33 -30.43
C TYR A 608 12.98 -38.95 -30.39
N PHE A 609 11.92 -38.19 -30.67
CA PHE A 609 10.56 -38.76 -30.60
C PHE A 609 10.30 -39.75 -31.74
N PRO A 610 9.72 -40.94 -31.51
CA PRO A 610 9.60 -41.99 -32.53
C PRO A 610 8.74 -41.58 -33.74
N ASN A 611 7.72 -40.74 -33.52
CA ASN A 611 6.78 -40.32 -34.55
C ASN A 611 7.32 -39.15 -35.40
N ALA A 612 7.45 -39.37 -36.72
CA ALA A 612 8.00 -38.38 -37.65
C ALA A 612 7.16 -37.10 -37.79
N LYS A 613 5.83 -37.19 -37.63
CA LYS A 613 4.91 -36.03 -37.68
C LYS A 613 5.12 -35.13 -36.46
N VAL A 614 5.27 -35.74 -35.29
CA VAL A 614 5.57 -35.04 -34.03
C VAL A 614 6.94 -34.36 -34.09
N ARG A 615 7.98 -35.05 -34.60
CA ARG A 615 9.31 -34.42 -34.81
C ARG A 615 9.27 -33.20 -35.72
N ARG A 616 8.40 -33.22 -36.74
CA ARG A 616 8.27 -32.13 -37.72
C ARG A 616 7.47 -30.95 -37.14
N GLN A 617 6.44 -31.23 -36.33
CA GLN A 617 5.69 -30.20 -35.60
C GLN A 617 6.53 -29.55 -34.51
N ALA A 618 7.27 -30.32 -33.70
CA ALA A 618 8.15 -29.79 -32.66
C ALA A 618 9.25 -28.87 -33.23
N ARG A 619 9.81 -29.20 -34.40
CA ARG A 619 10.76 -28.32 -35.12
C ARG A 619 10.11 -27.01 -35.57
N ARG A 620 8.94 -27.07 -36.23
CA ARG A 620 8.19 -25.86 -36.62
C ARG A 620 7.82 -24.98 -35.43
N PHE A 621 7.48 -25.61 -34.31
CA PHE A 621 7.16 -24.91 -33.07
C PHE A 621 8.41 -24.21 -32.50
N THR A 622 9.57 -24.87 -32.55
CA THR A 622 10.86 -24.28 -32.18
C THR A 622 11.21 -23.09 -33.07
N ASP A 623 11.04 -23.21 -34.38
CA ASP A 623 11.33 -22.15 -35.35
C ASP A 623 10.41 -20.94 -35.17
N PHE A 624 9.11 -21.18 -34.96
CA PHE A 624 8.12 -20.14 -34.69
C PHE A 624 8.41 -19.39 -33.38
N PHE A 625 8.79 -20.12 -32.33
CA PHE A 625 9.16 -19.51 -31.06
C PHE A 625 10.48 -18.75 -31.14
N ASN A 626 11.49 -19.25 -31.86
CA ASN A 626 12.73 -18.51 -32.09
C ASN A 626 12.48 -17.21 -32.88
N PHE A 627 11.54 -17.24 -33.84
CA PHE A 627 11.09 -16.06 -34.55
C PHE A 627 10.42 -15.05 -33.62
N LEU A 628 9.47 -15.48 -32.79
CA LEU A 628 8.81 -14.63 -31.80
C LEU A 628 9.80 -14.07 -30.78
N TYR A 629 10.69 -14.91 -30.26
CA TYR A 629 11.68 -14.52 -29.27
C TYR A 629 12.67 -13.49 -29.83
N LYS A 630 13.14 -13.67 -31.07
CA LYS A 630 13.94 -12.65 -31.75
C LYS A 630 13.18 -11.35 -31.94
N LYS A 631 11.88 -11.42 -32.24
CA LYS A 631 11.04 -10.23 -32.43
C LYS A 631 10.82 -9.46 -31.13
N VAL A 632 10.69 -10.16 -30.00
CA VAL A 632 10.43 -9.56 -28.68
C VAL A 632 11.73 -9.09 -28.00
N TYR A 633 12.80 -9.89 -28.05
CA TYR A 633 14.02 -9.66 -27.27
C TYR A 633 15.26 -9.28 -28.11
N GLY A 634 15.12 -9.18 -29.44
CA GLY A 634 16.20 -8.76 -30.35
C GLY A 634 17.36 -9.75 -30.49
N LYS A 635 17.29 -10.94 -29.87
CA LYS A 635 18.35 -11.97 -29.87
C LYS A 635 17.77 -13.34 -30.20
N HIS A 636 18.61 -14.25 -30.69
CA HIS A 636 18.25 -15.66 -30.81
C HIS A 636 18.33 -16.34 -29.43
N LEU A 637 17.43 -17.30 -29.20
CA LEU A 637 17.35 -18.07 -27.95
C LEU A 637 18.44 -19.13 -27.85
#